data_AF-A0A6V7J2H7-F1
#
_entry.id   AF-A0A6V7J2H7-F1
#
_cell.length_a   1.000
_cell.length_b   1.000
_cell.length_c   1.000
_cell.angle_alpha   90.00
_cell.angle_beta   90.00
_cell.angle_gamma   90.00
#
_symmetry.space_group_name_H-M   'P 1'
#
loop_
_entity.id
_entity.type
_entity.pdbx_description
1 polymer ?
#
loop_
_entity_poly.entity_id
_entity_poly.type
_entity_poly.pdbx_seq_one_letter_code
_entity_poly.pdbx_strand_id
1 'polypeptide(L)'
;NWKPWPDLESPDAESSSSSSRRSPTILSEALTKLSDADQKLAKHLSDMGFPLSRSARAISSLGSQDNKKVVEYLLAIQSLEELGIAGDDAEKAMALNEYDTEKAKKYHENLCTLKDLGFPEDEASKALLKCDIDRDKALDFLCA
;
A
#
# COMPACT_ATOMS: atom_id res chain seq x y z
N ASN A 1 40.76 -38.84 0.84
CA ASN A 1 41.33 -37.67 0.14
C ASN A 1 40.20 -37.01 -0.62
N TRP A 2 39.52 -36.03 -0.01
CA TRP A 2 38.39 -35.31 -0.58
C TRP A 2 38.63 -33.82 -0.32
N LYS A 3 38.60 -32.99 -1.36
CA LYS A 3 38.62 -31.53 -1.26
C LYS A 3 37.20 -31.02 -1.51
N PRO A 4 36.65 -30.12 -0.68
CA PRO A 4 35.39 -29.47 -1.00
C PRO A 4 35.60 -28.49 -2.16
N TRP A 5 34.54 -28.33 -2.95
CA TRP A 5 34.50 -27.46 -4.12
C TRP A 5 34.60 -25.98 -3.70
N PRO A 6 35.28 -25.12 -4.48
CA PRO A 6 35.31 -23.70 -4.20
C PRO A 6 33.91 -23.11 -4.38
N ASP A 7 33.57 -22.24 -3.45
CA ASP A 7 32.34 -21.45 -3.40
C ASP A 7 32.15 -20.73 -4.74
N LEU A 8 31.24 -21.26 -5.55
CA LEU A 8 30.80 -20.62 -6.79
C LEU A 8 29.73 -19.63 -6.36
N GLU A 9 30.20 -18.38 -6.18
CA GLU A 9 29.42 -17.16 -6.06
C GLU A 9 28.05 -17.34 -6.73
N SER A 10 27.02 -17.45 -5.89
CA SER A 10 25.65 -17.54 -6.39
C SER A 10 25.31 -16.18 -6.97
N PRO A 11 24.94 -16.09 -8.26
CA PRO A 11 24.48 -14.83 -8.82
C PRO A 11 23.24 -14.41 -8.04
N ASP A 12 23.28 -13.19 -7.51
CA ASP A 12 22.14 -12.51 -6.91
C ASP A 12 20.96 -12.56 -7.88
N ALA A 13 20.12 -13.58 -7.74
CA ALA A 13 18.77 -13.55 -8.25
C ALA A 13 18.05 -12.56 -7.34
N GLU A 14 18.07 -11.29 -7.76
CA GLU A 14 17.23 -10.22 -7.26
C GLU A 14 15.77 -10.65 -7.41
N SER A 15 15.31 -11.44 -6.45
CA SER A 15 13.91 -11.62 -6.17
C SER A 15 13.48 -10.32 -5.51
N SER A 16 12.98 -9.41 -6.34
CA SER A 16 12.37 -8.13 -5.98
C SER A 16 11.09 -8.33 -5.18
N SER A 17 11.15 -9.07 -4.07
CA SER A 17 10.23 -8.87 -2.97
C SER A 17 10.71 -7.63 -2.23
N SER A 18 10.21 -6.48 -2.68
CA SER A 18 10.22 -5.22 -1.92
C SER A 18 9.34 -5.37 -0.68
N SER A 19 9.67 -6.33 0.19
CA SER A 19 9.27 -6.28 1.59
C SER A 19 10.05 -5.14 2.21
N SER A 20 9.47 -3.94 2.09
CA SER A 20 9.83 -2.73 2.78
C SER A 20 10.25 -3.10 4.20
N ARG A 21 11.57 -3.10 4.45
CA ARG A 21 12.18 -3.33 5.76
C ARG A 21 11.83 -2.13 6.64
N ARG A 22 10.56 -2.03 7.04
CA ARG A 22 10.11 -1.07 8.04
C ARG A 22 10.61 -1.55 9.39
N SER A 23 11.29 -0.65 10.09
CA SER A 23 11.83 -0.91 11.42
C SER A 23 10.71 -1.32 12.38
N PRO A 24 11.00 -2.21 13.36
CA PRO A 24 10.02 -2.65 14.35
C PRO A 24 9.37 -1.49 15.14
N THR A 25 10.00 -0.32 15.16
CA THR A 25 9.53 0.89 15.84
C THR A 25 8.18 1.39 15.33
N ILE A 26 7.97 1.44 14.01
CA ILE A 26 6.70 1.96 13.45
C ILE A 26 5.54 0.98 13.68
N LEU A 27 5.83 -0.33 13.75
CA LEU A 27 4.84 -1.36 14.10
C LEU A 27 4.29 -1.13 15.51
N SER A 28 5.18 -0.81 16.46
CA SER A 28 4.83 -0.56 17.85
C SER A 28 4.08 0.75 18.04
N GLU A 29 4.37 1.79 17.26
CA GLU A 29 3.72 3.08 17.41
C GLU A 29 2.24 3.07 17.00
N ALA A 30 1.90 2.44 15.87
CA ALA A 30 0.50 2.38 15.44
C ALA A 30 -0.34 1.54 16.41
N LEU A 31 0.20 0.41 16.89
CA LEU A 31 -0.51 -0.48 17.81
C LEU A 31 -0.66 0.11 19.21
N THR A 32 0.34 0.82 19.74
CA THR A 32 0.28 1.39 21.10
C THR A 32 -0.63 2.61 21.22
N LYS A 33 -0.95 3.29 20.10
CA LYS A 33 -1.92 4.40 20.05
C LYS A 33 -3.38 3.93 20.07
N LEU A 34 -3.62 2.65 19.82
CA LEU A 34 -4.96 2.05 19.78
C LEU A 34 -5.45 1.66 21.18
N SER A 35 -6.77 1.62 21.37
CA SER A 35 -7.37 1.10 22.59
C SER A 35 -7.11 -0.41 22.76
N ASP A 36 -7.27 -0.96 23.97
CA ASP A 36 -7.08 -2.39 24.22
C ASP A 36 -8.00 -3.28 23.35
N ALA A 37 -9.22 -2.80 23.06
CA ALA A 37 -10.16 -3.50 22.19
C ALA A 37 -9.64 -3.52 20.73
N ASP A 38 -9.15 -2.38 20.26
CA ASP A 38 -8.64 -2.20 18.90
C ASP A 38 -7.34 -2.98 18.67
N GLN A 39 -6.47 -3.04 19.68
CA GLN A 39 -5.28 -3.87 19.65
C GLN A 39 -5.63 -5.36 19.56
N LYS A 40 -6.67 -5.82 20.27
CA LYS A 40 -7.15 -7.21 20.16
C LYS A 40 -7.71 -7.49 18.77
N LEU A 41 -8.46 -6.55 18.20
CA LEU A 41 -8.94 -6.66 16.82
C LEU A 41 -7.79 -6.75 15.82
N ALA A 42 -6.78 -5.88 15.94
CA ALA A 42 -5.60 -5.89 15.07
C ALA A 42 -4.86 -7.24 15.13
N LYS A 43 -4.68 -7.79 16.34
CA LYS A 43 -4.08 -9.12 16.55
C LYS A 43 -4.93 -10.23 15.94
N HIS A 44 -6.25 -10.19 16.13
CA HIS A 44 -7.15 -11.16 15.54
C HIS A 44 -7.09 -11.16 14.01
N LEU A 45 -7.07 -9.99 13.38
CA LEU A 45 -6.88 -9.86 11.93
C LEU A 45 -5.51 -10.38 11.49
N SER A 46 -4.48 -10.20 12.33
CA SER A 46 -3.16 -10.79 12.09
C SER A 46 -3.16 -12.31 12.17
N ASP A 47 -3.92 -12.90 13.09
CA ASP A 47 -4.07 -14.35 13.20
C ASP A 47 -4.80 -14.94 11.98
N MET A 48 -5.63 -14.13 11.30
CA MET A 48 -6.25 -14.48 10.01
C MET A 48 -5.30 -14.36 8.81
N GLY A 49 -4.09 -13.83 8.99
CA GLY A 49 -3.06 -13.71 7.95
C GLY A 49 -2.85 -12.30 7.41
N PHE A 50 -3.59 -11.28 7.87
CA PHE A 50 -3.32 -9.90 7.48
C PHE A 50 -2.06 -9.37 8.19
N PRO A 51 -1.25 -8.49 7.57
CA PRO A 51 -0.12 -7.88 8.27
C PRO A 51 -0.58 -7.05 9.47
N LEU A 52 -0.11 -7.38 10.69
CA LEU A 52 -0.51 -6.70 11.93
C LEU A 52 -0.43 -5.17 11.84
N SER A 53 0.64 -4.65 11.23
CA SER A 53 0.81 -3.20 11.07
C SER A 53 -0.21 -2.56 10.14
N ARG A 54 -0.66 -3.30 9.13
CA ARG A 54 -1.67 -2.84 8.19
C ARG A 54 -3.04 -2.89 8.87
N SER A 55 -3.33 -3.96 9.61
CA SER A 55 -4.54 -4.06 10.43
C SER A 55 -4.64 -2.93 11.46
N ALA A 56 -3.55 -2.64 12.18
CA ALA A 56 -3.52 -1.53 13.15
C ALA A 56 -3.77 -0.17 12.48
N ARG A 57 -3.16 0.09 11.32
CA ARG A 57 -3.39 1.32 10.54
C ARG A 57 -4.82 1.42 10.03
N ALA A 58 -5.36 0.34 9.46
CA ALA A 58 -6.74 0.28 9.00
C ALA A 58 -7.74 0.62 10.13
N ILE A 59 -7.54 0.03 11.31
CA ILE A 59 -8.37 0.32 12.49
C ILE A 59 -8.22 1.77 12.94
N SER A 60 -6.99 2.32 12.92
CA SER A 60 -6.76 3.72 13.26
C SER A 60 -7.40 4.70 12.27
N SER A 61 -7.48 4.34 10.99
CA SER A 61 -7.99 5.22 9.92
C SER A 61 -9.51 5.13 9.74
N LEU A 62 -10.09 3.93 9.83
CA LEU A 62 -11.52 3.69 9.62
C LEU A 62 -12.32 3.65 10.92
N GLY A 63 -11.64 3.46 12.06
CA GLY A 63 -12.25 3.16 13.35
C GLY A 63 -12.61 1.67 13.51
N SER A 64 -12.73 1.22 14.75
CA SER A 64 -13.05 -0.17 15.12
C SER A 64 -14.53 -0.46 15.33
N GLN A 65 -15.40 0.54 15.20
CA GLN A 65 -16.84 0.34 15.42
C GLN A 65 -17.47 -0.60 14.39
N ASP A 66 -16.87 -0.66 13.19
CA ASP A 66 -17.35 -1.48 12.08
C ASP A 66 -16.23 -2.42 11.60
N ASN A 67 -16.10 -3.56 12.29
CA ASN A 67 -15.11 -4.59 11.94
C ASN A 67 -15.24 -5.04 10.48
N LYS A 68 -16.46 -5.05 9.93
CA LYS A 68 -16.70 -5.45 8.55
C LYS A 68 -16.01 -4.47 7.58
N LYS A 69 -16.14 -3.16 7.81
CA LYS A 69 -15.45 -2.15 7.00
C LYS A 69 -13.93 -2.30 7.05
N VAL A 70 -13.37 -2.59 8.23
CA VAL A 70 -11.92 -2.83 8.37
C VAL A 70 -11.49 -4.02 7.52
N VAL A 71 -12.23 -5.13 7.58
CA VAL A 71 -11.94 -6.32 6.77
C VAL A 71 -12.10 -6.06 5.28
N GLU A 72 -13.17 -5.39 4.85
CA GLU A 72 -13.39 -5.01 3.46
C GLU A 72 -12.24 -4.14 2.91
N TYR A 73 -11.77 -3.18 3.71
CA TYR A 73 -10.60 -2.35 3.37
C TYR A 73 -9.33 -3.19 3.21
N LEU A 74 -9.06 -4.12 4.12
CA LEU A 74 -7.88 -4.99 4.03
C LEU A 74 -7.92 -5.90 2.79
N LEU A 75 -9.11 -6.44 2.47
CA LEU A 75 -9.32 -7.24 1.27
C LEU A 75 -9.18 -6.40 -0.01
N ALA A 76 -9.65 -5.15 -0.01
CA ALA A 76 -9.47 -4.23 -1.12
C ALA A 76 -8.00 -3.88 -1.37
N ILE A 77 -7.18 -3.72 -0.33
CA ILE A 77 -5.74 -3.54 -0.51
C ILE A 77 -5.12 -4.80 -1.11
N GLN A 78 -5.47 -5.98 -0.59
CA GLN A 78 -4.95 -7.24 -1.09
C GLN A 78 -5.31 -7.45 -2.57
N SER A 79 -6.53 -7.12 -2.99
CA SER A 79 -6.91 -7.24 -4.40
C SER A 79 -6.13 -6.30 -5.31
N LEU A 80 -5.76 -5.10 -4.84
CA LEU A 80 -4.86 -4.20 -5.56
C LEU A 80 -3.43 -4.77 -5.63
N GLU A 81 -2.95 -5.42 -4.57
CA GLU A 81 -1.65 -6.12 -4.56
C GLU A 81 -1.60 -7.27 -5.56
N GLU A 82 -2.70 -8.03 -5.69
CA GLU A 82 -2.84 -9.10 -6.68
C GLU A 82 -2.79 -8.58 -8.13
N LEU A 83 -3.11 -7.30 -8.35
CA LEU A 83 -2.95 -6.61 -9.64
C LEU A 83 -1.52 -6.08 -9.87
N GLY A 84 -0.61 -6.28 -8.92
CA GLY A 84 0.79 -5.84 -9.00
C GLY A 84 1.06 -4.46 -8.40
N ILE A 85 0.08 -3.85 -7.72
CA ILE A 85 0.26 -2.56 -7.04
C ILE A 85 0.98 -2.82 -5.71
N ALA A 86 2.05 -2.07 -5.41
CA ALA A 86 2.75 -2.23 -4.14
C ALA A 86 1.81 -1.91 -2.96
N GLY A 87 1.88 -2.68 -1.87
CA GLY A 87 0.97 -2.56 -0.75
C GLY A 87 0.88 -1.17 -0.11
N ASP A 88 2.01 -0.47 -0.01
CA ASP A 88 2.03 0.91 0.50
C ASP A 88 1.38 1.90 -0.49
N ASP A 89 1.54 1.67 -1.80
CA ASP A 89 0.89 2.48 -2.84
C ASP A 89 -0.62 2.21 -2.92
N ALA A 90 -1.04 0.95 -2.72
CA ALA A 90 -2.44 0.56 -2.61
C ALA A 90 -3.12 1.21 -1.39
N GLU A 91 -2.46 1.19 -0.23
CA GLU A 91 -2.92 1.91 0.98
C GLU A 91 -3.05 3.42 0.71
N LYS A 92 -2.05 4.04 0.08
CA LYS A 92 -2.07 5.47 -0.28
C LYS A 92 -3.20 5.80 -1.26
N ALA A 93 -3.36 4.99 -2.31
CA ALA A 93 -4.41 5.17 -3.30
C ALA A 93 -5.81 5.04 -2.68
N MET A 94 -6.04 4.05 -1.83
CA MET A 94 -7.31 3.88 -1.13
C MET A 94 -7.62 5.08 -0.22
N ALA A 95 -6.64 5.57 0.53
CA ALA A 95 -6.81 6.73 1.42
C ALA A 95 -7.15 8.03 0.67
N LEU A 96 -6.59 8.22 -0.53
CA LEU A 96 -6.83 9.42 -1.35
C LEU A 96 -8.14 9.37 -2.13
N ASN A 97 -8.73 8.20 -2.33
CA ASN A 97 -9.91 7.98 -3.16
C ASN A 97 -11.12 7.49 -2.36
N GLU A 98 -11.25 7.94 -1.11
CA GLU A 98 -12.40 7.66 -0.24
C GLU A 98 -12.67 6.17 -0.04
N TYR A 99 -11.62 5.33 -0.08
CA TYR A 99 -11.70 3.88 0.04
C TYR A 99 -12.48 3.17 -1.09
N ASP A 100 -12.67 3.83 -2.23
CA ASP A 100 -13.22 3.24 -3.44
C ASP A 100 -12.11 2.51 -4.22
N THR A 101 -12.21 1.18 -4.30
CA THR A 101 -11.20 0.31 -4.92
C THR A 101 -11.01 0.58 -6.42
N GLU A 102 -12.09 0.85 -7.15
CA GLU A 102 -12.04 1.11 -8.59
C GLU A 102 -11.39 2.47 -8.87
N LYS A 103 -11.75 3.49 -8.08
CA LYS A 103 -11.08 4.80 -8.14
C LYS A 103 -9.62 4.70 -7.74
N ALA A 104 -9.29 3.98 -6.67
CA ALA A 104 -7.91 3.80 -6.21
C ALA A 104 -7.04 3.13 -7.28
N LYS A 105 -7.55 2.08 -7.94
CA LYS A 105 -6.90 1.43 -9.07
C LYS A 105 -6.66 2.41 -10.21
N LYS A 106 -7.71 3.10 -10.68
CA LYS A 106 -7.61 4.06 -11.78
C LYS A 106 -6.65 5.21 -11.45
N TYR A 107 -6.66 5.67 -10.20
CA TYR A 107 -5.74 6.69 -9.71
C TYR A 107 -4.30 6.21 -9.80
N HIS A 108 -3.99 5.00 -9.35
CA HIS A 108 -2.64 4.45 -9.42
C HIS A 108 -2.18 4.29 -10.88
N GLU A 109 -3.02 3.74 -11.77
CA GLU A 109 -2.72 3.57 -13.20
C GLU A 109 -2.42 4.92 -13.88
N ASN A 110 -3.24 5.93 -13.62
CA ASN A 110 -3.03 7.27 -14.16
C ASN A 110 -1.80 7.94 -13.57
N LEU A 111 -1.55 7.78 -12.27
CA LEU A 111 -0.37 8.34 -11.61
C LEU A 111 0.92 7.76 -12.19
N CYS A 112 0.98 6.44 -12.39
CA CYS A 112 2.10 5.78 -13.05
C CYS A 112 2.28 6.32 -14.48
N THR A 113 1.19 6.43 -15.25
CA THR A 113 1.26 7.00 -16.60
C THR A 113 1.84 8.42 -16.61
N LEU A 114 1.41 9.30 -15.70
CA LEU A 114 1.93 10.67 -15.61
C LEU A 114 3.40 10.69 -15.19
N LYS A 115 3.82 9.80 -14.28
CA LYS A 115 5.23 9.66 -13.89
C LYS A 115 6.10 9.20 -15.05
N ASP A 116 5.60 8.26 -15.87
CA ASP A 116 6.29 7.77 -17.06
C ASP A 116 6.43 8.84 -18.15
N LEU A 117 5.51 9.82 -18.19
CA LEU A 117 5.60 11.01 -19.04
C LEU A 117 6.59 12.07 -18.51
N GLY A 118 7.15 11.86 -17.31
CA GLY A 118 8.15 12.72 -16.69
C GLY A 118 7.60 13.74 -15.68
N PHE A 119 6.31 13.67 -15.34
CA PHE A 119 5.74 14.54 -14.31
C PHE A 119 6.13 14.05 -12.90
N PRO A 120 6.48 14.96 -11.98
CA PRO A 120 6.77 14.58 -10.60
C PRO A 120 5.50 14.04 -9.92
N GLU A 121 5.67 13.02 -9.08
CA GLU A 121 4.55 12.31 -8.44
C GLU A 121 3.63 13.25 -7.65
N ASP A 122 4.20 14.23 -6.95
CA ASP A 122 3.42 15.18 -6.14
C ASP A 122 2.48 16.05 -6.99
N GLU A 123 2.96 16.54 -8.13
CA GLU A 123 2.15 17.36 -9.04
C GLU A 123 1.13 16.50 -9.80
N ALA A 124 1.56 15.33 -10.29
CA ALA A 124 0.68 14.38 -10.96
C ALA A 124 -0.47 13.91 -10.05
N SER A 125 -0.14 13.56 -8.80
CA SER A 125 -1.13 13.20 -7.78
C SER A 125 -2.12 14.33 -7.53
N LYS A 126 -1.62 15.55 -7.32
CA LYS A 126 -2.46 16.72 -7.06
C LYS A 126 -3.37 17.05 -8.25
N ALA A 127 -2.86 16.93 -9.48
CA ALA A 127 -3.63 17.14 -10.70
C ALA A 127 -4.75 16.08 -10.81
N LEU A 128 -4.44 14.81 -10.59
CA LEU A 128 -5.44 13.73 -10.64
C LEU A 128 -6.56 13.92 -9.61
N LEU A 129 -6.23 14.30 -8.37
CA LEU A 129 -7.23 14.55 -7.33
C LEU A 129 -8.11 15.76 -7.66
N LYS A 130 -7.55 16.77 -8.34
CA LYS A 130 -8.31 17.95 -8.78
C LYS A 130 -9.22 17.67 -9.99
N CYS A 131 -8.85 16.68 -10.80
CA CYS A 131 -9.51 16.36 -12.06
C CYS A 131 -10.41 15.12 -11.98
N ASP A 132 -10.85 14.70 -10.79
CA ASP A 132 -11.66 13.49 -10.58
C ASP A 132 -11.03 12.23 -11.21
N ILE A 133 -9.71 12.11 -11.12
CA ILE A 133 -8.93 10.98 -11.64
C ILE A 133 -9.07 10.86 -13.19
N ASP A 134 -9.39 11.95 -13.86
CA ASP A 134 -9.38 12.08 -15.31
C ASP A 134 -7.96 12.43 -15.77
N ARG A 135 -7.33 11.50 -16.47
CA ARG A 135 -5.94 11.65 -16.93
C ARG A 135 -5.80 12.79 -17.93
N ASP A 136 -6.73 12.94 -18.86
CA ASP A 136 -6.60 13.91 -19.94
C ASP A 136 -6.76 15.33 -19.37
N LYS A 137 -7.73 15.52 -18.46
CA LYS A 137 -7.85 16.79 -17.72
C LYS A 137 -6.66 17.06 -16.81
N ALA A 138 -6.09 16.03 -16.19
CA ALA A 138 -4.89 16.19 -15.36
C ALA A 138 -3.68 16.60 -16.21
N LEU A 139 -3.53 16.05 -17.42
CA LEU A 139 -2.50 16.47 -18.38
C LEU A 139 -2.71 17.92 -18.84
N ASP A 140 -3.94 18.29 -19.19
CA ASP A 140 -4.26 19.68 -19.53
C ASP A 140 -3.90 20.63 -18.38
N PHE A 141 -4.13 20.21 -17.13
CA PHE A 141 -3.79 20.99 -15.94
C PHE A 141 -2.28 21.10 -15.71
N LEU A 142 -1.49 20.08 -16.04
CA LEU A 142 -0.03 20.06 -15.85
C LEU A 142 0.73 20.78 -16.96
N CYS A 143 0.16 20.84 -18.16
CA CYS A 143 0.76 21.50 -19.32
C CYS A 143 0.33 22.97 -19.50
N ALA A 144 -0.62 23.46 -18.69
CA ALA A 144 -1.13 24.83 -18.72
C ALA A 144 -0.19 25.81 -17.99
#